data_AF-A0A4S8M544-F1
#
_entry.id   AF-A0A4S8M544-F1
#
_cell.length_a   1.000
_cell.length_b   1.000
_cell.length_c   1.000
_cell.angle_alpha   90.00
_cell.angle_beta   90.00
_cell.angle_gamma   90.00
#
_symmetry.space_group_name_H-M   'P 1'
#
loop_
_entity.id
_entity.type
_entity.pdbx_description
1 polymer ?
#
loop_
_entity_poly.entity_id
_entity_poly.type
_entity_poly.pdbx_seq_one_letter_code
_entity_poly.pdbx_strand_id
1 'polypeptide(L)'
;PSKASGVSLSSYEEQMTATEAEVPGIVWLLEPYHTTQTTKYSGTLQELHKNTLPFKTMSAFAHFSLYWTKGKKVFVDLQCM
;
A
#
# COMPACT_ATOMS: atom_id res chain seq x y z
N PRO A 1 -8.60 11.16 7.00
CA PRO A 1 -7.76 10.13 7.66
C PRO A 1 -8.41 8.74 7.58
N SER A 2 -7.62 7.71 7.26
CA SER A 2 -8.08 6.31 7.18
C SER A 2 -7.21 5.42 8.08
N LYS A 3 -7.70 4.24 8.46
CA LYS A 3 -6.93 3.27 9.24
C LYS A 3 -5.58 2.92 8.60
N ALA A 4 -5.48 3.01 7.27
CA ALA A 4 -4.26 2.74 6.51
C ALA A 4 -3.23 3.88 6.60
N SER A 5 -3.67 5.13 6.80
CA SER A 5 -2.77 6.29 6.89
C SER A 5 -1.96 6.37 8.19
N GLY A 6 -2.31 5.58 9.22
CA GLY A 6 -1.67 5.67 10.55
C GLY A 6 -1.95 6.97 11.31
N VAL A 7 -2.67 7.91 10.70
CA VAL A 7 -3.09 9.20 11.28
C VAL A 7 -4.49 9.06 11.88
N SER A 8 -4.62 9.32 13.18
CA SER A 8 -5.93 9.39 13.84
C SER A 8 -6.68 10.67 13.45
N LEU A 9 -8.01 10.64 13.54
CA LEU A 9 -8.83 11.84 13.31
C LEU A 9 -8.42 12.98 14.26
N SER A 10 -8.18 12.65 15.54
CA SER A 10 -7.74 13.62 16.55
C SER A 10 -6.39 14.26 16.21
N SER A 11 -5.41 13.47 15.79
CA SER A 11 -4.09 13.97 15.40
C SER A 11 -4.15 14.89 14.18
N TYR A 12 -5.07 14.61 13.25
CA TYR A 12 -5.33 15.48 12.11
C TYR A 12 -5.99 16.80 12.52
N GLU A 13 -6.98 16.75 13.40
CA GLU A 13 -7.70 17.94 13.89
C GLU A 13 -6.79 18.85 14.71
N GLU A 14 -5.99 18.29 15.63
CA GLU A 14 -5.00 19.02 16.44
C GLU A 14 -4.02 19.79 15.55
N GLN A 15 -3.52 19.17 14.48
CA GLN A 15 -2.61 19.82 13.54
C GLN A 15 -3.27 20.91 12.69
N MET A 16 -4.53 20.74 12.30
CA MET A 16 -5.27 21.78 11.57
C MET A 16 -5.55 23.01 12.43
N THR A 17 -5.58 22.85 13.75
CA THR A 17 -5.79 23.95 14.71
C THR A 17 -4.49 24.55 15.27
N ALA A 18 -3.36 23.87 15.10
CA ALA A 18 -2.08 24.33 15.59
C ALA A 18 -1.55 25.49 14.73
N THR A 19 -1.34 26.66 15.36
CA THR A 19 -0.54 27.75 14.79
C THR A 19 0.83 27.20 14.40
N GLU A 20 1.29 27.52 13.19
CA GLU A 20 2.37 26.91 12.38
C GLU A 20 3.74 26.63 13.05
N ALA A 21 3.93 26.96 14.33
CA ALA A 21 5.23 26.97 15.01
C ALA A 21 5.58 25.72 15.83
N GLU A 22 4.64 24.85 16.23
CA GLU A 22 4.92 23.85 17.29
C GLU A 22 4.73 22.36 16.94
N VAL A 23 4.24 22.01 15.74
CA VAL A 23 4.01 20.59 15.39
C VAL A 23 4.72 20.22 14.08
N PRO A 24 5.56 19.17 14.02
CA PRO A 24 6.03 18.65 12.75
C PRO A 24 4.82 18.23 11.90
N GLY A 25 4.55 19.00 10.83
CA GLY A 25 3.35 18.85 10.02
C GLY A 25 3.22 17.45 9.40
N ILE A 26 1.98 16.95 9.31
CA ILE A 26 1.68 15.72 8.56
C ILE A 26 1.96 15.97 7.07
N VAL A 27 2.80 15.13 6.48
CA VAL A 27 3.03 15.10 5.04
C VAL A 27 2.10 14.06 4.41
N TRP A 28 1.27 14.50 3.46
CA TRP A 28 0.38 13.63 2.70
C TRP A 28 1.03 13.21 1.38
N LEU A 29 0.97 11.92 1.06
CA LEU A 29 1.30 11.40 -0.26
C LEU A 29 0.04 11.43 -1.12
N LEU A 30 0.13 12.00 -2.32
CA LEU A 30 -0.97 12.10 -3.28
C LEU A 30 -0.68 11.21 -4.49
N GLU A 31 -1.68 10.47 -4.94
CA GLU A 31 -1.67 9.71 -6.20
C GLU A 31 -2.86 10.11 -7.07
N PRO A 32 -2.81 9.86 -8.40
CA PRO A 32 -3.95 10.08 -9.28
C PRO A 32 -5.21 9.35 -8.79
N TYR A 33 -6.38 9.96 -8.97
CA TYR A 33 -7.63 9.28 -8.66
C TYR A 33 -7.93 8.21 -9.71
N HIS A 34 -8.30 7.02 -9.24
CA HIS A 34 -8.70 5.89 -10.07
C HIS A 34 -10.17 5.54 -9.83
N THR A 35 -10.89 5.23 -10.91
CA THR A 35 -12.33 4.95 -10.87
C THR A 35 -12.66 3.45 -10.77
N THR A 36 -11.67 2.58 -10.94
CA THR A 36 -11.86 1.13 -11.02
C THR A 36 -11.68 0.47 -9.65
N GLN A 37 -12.34 -0.68 -9.47
CA GLN A 37 -12.24 -1.43 -8.22
C GLN A 37 -10.86 -2.08 -8.09
N THR A 38 -10.18 -1.81 -6.97
CA THR A 38 -8.90 -2.43 -6.66
C THR A 38 -9.02 -3.95 -6.56
N THR A 39 -8.26 -4.65 -7.40
CA THR A 39 -8.05 -6.10 -7.34
C THR A 39 -6.82 -6.41 -6.51
N LYS A 40 -7.01 -7.18 -5.44
CA LYS A 40 -5.92 -7.72 -4.62
C LYS A 40 -5.43 -9.06 -5.19
N TYR A 41 -4.16 -9.14 -5.55
CA TYR A 41 -3.50 -10.32 -6.11
C TYR A 41 -2.74 -11.13 -5.05
N SER A 42 -2.19 -10.46 -4.03
CA SER A 42 -1.60 -11.11 -2.86
C SER A 42 -1.84 -10.28 -1.61
N GLY A 43 -1.79 -10.89 -0.42
CA GLY A 43 -1.66 -10.19 0.84
C GLY A 43 -0.25 -10.31 1.41
N THR A 44 0.02 -9.61 2.52
CA THR A 44 1.31 -9.72 3.23
C THR A 44 1.53 -11.13 3.81
N LEU A 45 0.48 -11.77 4.33
CA LEU A 45 0.52 -13.07 4.99
C LEU A 45 -0.39 -14.12 4.35
N GLN A 46 -1.16 -13.73 3.34
CA GLN A 46 -2.20 -14.58 2.75
C GLN A 46 -2.04 -14.60 1.24
N GLU A 47 -1.95 -15.81 0.70
CA GLU A 47 -1.93 -16.02 -0.74
C GLU A 47 -3.37 -16.12 -1.25
N LEU A 48 -3.69 -15.33 -2.29
CA LEU A 48 -4.99 -15.39 -2.97
C LEU A 48 -4.83 -16.26 -4.20
N HIS A 49 -5.13 -17.55 -4.04
CA HIS A 49 -5.01 -18.52 -5.13
C HIS A 49 -6.17 -18.35 -6.11
N LYS A 50 -5.93 -17.69 -7.26
CA LYS A 50 -6.84 -17.70 -8.40
C LYS A 50 -6.13 -18.17 -9.65
N ASN A 51 -6.77 -19.06 -10.41
CA ASN A 51 -6.20 -19.64 -11.62
C ASN A 51 -6.47 -18.77 -12.86
N THR A 52 -6.09 -17.49 -12.81
CA THR A 52 -6.19 -16.57 -13.96
C THR A 52 -4.80 -16.04 -14.34
N LEU A 53 -4.63 -15.66 -15.61
CA LEU A 53 -3.34 -15.17 -16.11
C LEU A 53 -2.80 -13.96 -15.32
N PRO A 54 -3.61 -12.95 -14.96
CA PRO A 54 -3.14 -11.83 -14.13
C PRO A 54 -2.61 -12.27 -12.76
N PHE A 55 -3.31 -13.18 -12.07
CA PHE A 55 -2.87 -13.69 -10.77
C PHE A 55 -1.55 -14.47 -10.88
N LYS A 56 -1.43 -15.34 -11.89
CA LYS A 56 -0.16 -16.05 -12.16
C LYS A 56 0.99 -15.10 -12.47
N THR A 57 0.72 -14.05 -13.23
CA THR A 57 1.72 -13.03 -13.58
C THR A 57 2.20 -12.28 -12.34
N MET A 58 1.28 -11.84 -11.48
CA MET A 58 1.63 -11.15 -10.24
C MET A 58 2.38 -12.06 -9.26
N SER A 59 1.98 -13.33 -9.12
CA SER A 59 2.73 -14.32 -8.32
C SER A 59 4.11 -14.60 -8.89
N ALA A 60 4.24 -14.71 -10.21
CA ALA A 60 5.53 -14.89 -10.87
C ALA A 60 6.44 -13.67 -10.66
N PHE A 61 5.90 -12.44 -10.67
CA PHE A 61 6.65 -11.23 -10.34
C PHE A 61 7.17 -11.24 -8.89
N ALA A 62 6.32 -11.59 -7.92
CA ALA A 62 6.74 -11.73 -6.52
C ALA A 62 7.89 -12.73 -6.39
N HIS A 63 7.76 -13.91 -7.00
CA HIS A 63 8.80 -14.93 -7.02
C HIS A 63 10.09 -14.45 -7.71
N PHE A 64 9.97 -13.78 -8.86
CA PHE A 64 11.10 -13.19 -9.57
C PHE A 64 11.86 -12.18 -8.72
N SER A 65 11.16 -11.31 -7.98
CA SER A 65 11.79 -10.31 -7.11
C SER A 65 12.65 -10.95 -6.00
N LEU A 66 12.15 -12.05 -5.41
CA LEU A 66 12.89 -12.81 -4.41
C LEU A 66 14.11 -13.49 -5.03
N TYR A 67 13.94 -14.13 -6.19
CA TYR A 67 15.03 -14.76 -6.93
C TYR A 67 16.13 -13.75 -7.30
N TRP A 68 15.74 -12.63 -7.92
CA TRP A 68 16.64 -11.58 -8.39
C TRP A 68 17.47 -10.96 -7.26
N THR A 69 16.85 -10.77 -6.10
CA THR A 69 17.52 -10.21 -4.93
C THR A 69 18.28 -11.25 -4.11
N LYS A 70 18.44 -12.48 -4.63
CA LYS A 70 19.09 -13.61 -3.96
C LYS A 70 18.48 -13.88 -2.58
N GLY A 71 17.15 -13.83 -2.50
CA GLY A 71 16.39 -14.10 -1.27
C GLY A 71 16.28 -12.93 -0.30
N LYS A 72 16.74 -11.72 -0.66
CA LYS A 72 16.81 -10.60 0.31
C LYS A 72 15.52 -9.79 0.41
N LYS A 73 14.77 -9.65 -0.68
CA LYS A 73 13.55 -8.82 -0.72
C LYS A 73 12.50 -9.52 -1.55
N VAL A 74 11.24 -9.35 -1.16
CA VAL A 74 10.08 -9.80 -1.93
C VAL A 74 9.03 -8.70 -1.92
N PHE A 75 8.42 -8.45 -3.07
CA PHE A 75 7.23 -7.62 -3.13
C PHE A 75 6.00 -8.45 -2.81
N VAL A 76 5.26 -8.03 -1.79
CA VAL A 76 4.01 -8.65 -1.30
C VAL A 76 2.91 -7.59 -1.27
N ASP A 77 1.69 -8.00 -0.92
CA ASP A 77 0.51 -7.13 -0.93
C ASP A 77 0.26 -6.48 -2.30
N LEU A 78 0.43 -7.28 -3.35
CA LEU A 78 0.28 -6.84 -4.73
C LEU A 78 -1.20 -6.55 -5.00
N GLN A 79 -1.47 -5.33 -5.45
CA GLN A 79 -2.81 -4.86 -5.79
C GLN A 79 -2.71 -3.92 -6.99
N CYS A 80 -3.73 -3.94 -7.85
CA CYS A 80 -3.87 -3.02 -8.96
C CYS A 80 -5.32 -2.58 -9.06
N MET A 81 -5.53 -1.38 -9.60
CA MET A 81 -6.86 -0.86 -9.94
C MET A 81 -7.29 -1.35 -11.31
#